data_AF-A0A1E3W7Q1-F1
#
_entry.id   AF-A0A1E3W7Q1-F1
#
_cell.length_a   1.000
_cell.length_b   1.000
_cell.length_c   1.000
_cell.angle_alpha   90.00
_cell.angle_beta   90.00
_cell.angle_gamma   90.00
#
_symmetry.space_group_name_H-M   'P 1'
#
loop_
_entity.id
_entity.type
_entity.pdbx_description
1 polymer ?
#
loop_
_entity_poly.entity_id
_entity_poly.type
_entity_poly.pdbx_seq_one_letter_code
_entity_poly.pdbx_strand_id
1 'polypeptide(L)'
;MWQGQKDRQELAVTGMTDKSFAKTLSLLEEAWEEGAKEAVAVAVSLCSAHKQPPPYWVTLAVACLVSPRYQHDMVHIRRWHLVRILRGEGIPWSDVYDEASRRLAHEGAACAPRSVRESYESVQKQLGSPK
;
A
#
# COMPACT_ATOMS: atom_id res chain seq x y z
N MET A 1 -19.94 18.66 -43.02
CA MET A 1 -19.95 17.42 -42.21
C MET A 1 -18.57 17.25 -41.62
N TRP A 2 -18.49 17.07 -40.31
CA TRP A 2 -17.30 17.17 -39.48
C TRP A 2 -16.45 15.89 -39.56
N GLN A 3 -15.45 15.88 -40.45
CA GLN A 3 -14.48 14.79 -40.59
C GLN A 3 -13.13 15.14 -39.94
N GLY A 4 -13.15 15.80 -38.78
CA GLY A 4 -11.94 16.40 -38.18
C GLY A 4 -11.83 16.29 -36.66
N GLN A 5 -12.60 15.42 -36.00
CA GLN A 5 -12.60 15.29 -34.54
C GLN A 5 -12.31 13.89 -33.99
N LYS A 6 -12.15 12.86 -34.82
CA LYS A 6 -11.81 11.51 -34.34
C LYS A 6 -10.31 11.28 -34.12
N ASP A 7 -9.44 12.08 -34.73
CA ASP A 7 -7.98 11.84 -34.71
C ASP A 7 -7.23 12.60 -33.59
N ARG A 8 -7.93 13.17 -32.60
CA ARG A 8 -7.32 13.96 -31.51
C ARG A 8 -7.50 13.38 -30.10
N GLN A 9 -7.97 12.14 -29.98
CA GLN A 9 -8.05 11.44 -28.69
C GLN A 9 -7.22 10.15 -28.62
N GLU A 10 -6.25 9.98 -29.54
CA GLU A 10 -5.16 9.00 -29.40
C GLU A 10 -3.83 9.69 -29.07
N LEU A 11 -3.90 10.75 -28.26
CA LEU A 11 -2.71 11.36 -27.67
C LEU A 11 -2.20 10.47 -26.53
N ALA A 12 -1.37 9.50 -26.90
CA ALA A 12 -0.29 8.92 -26.09
C ALA A 12 -0.68 8.39 -24.69
N VAL A 13 -1.46 7.31 -24.64
CA VAL A 13 -1.26 6.30 -23.57
C VAL A 13 -0.17 5.36 -24.08
N THR A 14 1.06 5.86 -24.09
CA THR A 14 2.24 5.11 -24.53
C THR A 14 2.45 3.90 -23.62
N GLY A 15 2.13 2.71 -24.13
CA GLY A 15 3.04 1.56 -24.16
C GLY A 15 3.64 1.07 -22.84
N MET A 16 3.01 1.28 -21.70
CA MET A 16 3.46 0.63 -20.47
C MET A 16 2.97 -0.82 -20.47
N THR A 17 3.91 -1.76 -20.54
CA THR A 17 3.63 -3.20 -20.38
C THR A 17 3.14 -3.51 -18.96
N ASP A 18 2.42 -4.62 -18.78
CA ASP A 18 1.97 -5.09 -17.45
C ASP A 18 3.14 -5.23 -16.47
N LYS A 19 4.31 -5.66 -16.96
CA LYS A 19 5.53 -5.78 -16.16
C LYS A 19 6.04 -4.43 -15.66
N SER A 20 6.03 -3.41 -16.51
CA SER A 20 6.40 -2.04 -16.12
C SER A 20 5.37 -1.39 -15.21
N PHE A 21 4.07 -1.70 -15.40
CA PHE A 21 3.01 -1.25 -14.49
C PHE A 21 3.22 -1.83 -13.09
N ALA A 22 3.39 -3.15 -12.99
CA ALA A 22 3.64 -3.83 -11.72
C ALA A 22 4.90 -3.30 -11.02
N LYS A 23 6.01 -3.15 -11.77
CA LYS A 23 7.26 -2.61 -11.22
C LYS A 23 7.09 -1.19 -10.69
N THR A 24 6.37 -0.33 -11.42
CA THR A 24 6.13 1.05 -11.00
C THR A 24 5.25 1.09 -9.75
N LEU A 25 4.22 0.25 -9.68
CA LEU A 25 3.41 0.12 -8.47
C LEU A 25 4.23 -0.34 -7.26
N SER A 26 5.13 -1.32 -7.41
CA SER A 26 6.00 -1.76 -6.31
C SER A 26 6.91 -0.64 -5.81
N LEU A 27 7.50 0.17 -6.70
CA LEU A 27 8.31 1.32 -6.30
C LEU A 27 7.50 2.39 -5.56
N LEU A 28 6.25 2.61 -5.96
CA LEU A 28 5.35 3.54 -5.29
C LEU A 28 4.88 3.02 -3.93
N GLU A 29 4.72 1.71 -3.80
CA GLU A 29 4.43 1.04 -2.53
C GLU A 29 5.60 1.21 -1.55
N GLU A 30 6.83 0.91 -1.98
CA GLU A 30 8.05 1.13 -1.18
C GLU A 30 8.18 2.59 -0.74
N ALA A 31 8.03 3.55 -1.66
CA ALA A 31 8.09 4.98 -1.33
C ALA A 31 7.01 5.39 -0.31
N TRP A 32 5.80 4.85 -0.44
CA TRP A 32 4.74 5.08 0.54
C TRP A 32 5.09 4.49 1.91
N GLU A 33 5.64 3.28 1.96
CA GLU A 33 6.11 2.64 3.20
C GLU A 33 7.26 3.39 3.88
N GLU A 34 8.07 4.10 3.11
CA GLU A 34 9.11 5.04 3.58
C GLU A 34 8.54 6.40 4.02
N GLY A 35 7.25 6.66 3.79
CA GLY A 35 6.53 7.83 4.27
C GLY A 35 6.21 8.90 3.22
N ALA A 36 6.54 8.67 1.95
CA ALA A 36 6.22 9.57 0.85
C ALA A 36 4.72 9.48 0.50
N LYS A 37 3.90 10.33 1.12
CA LYS A 37 2.42 10.31 0.99
C LYS A 37 1.95 10.59 -0.43
N GLU A 38 2.70 11.38 -1.18
CA GLU A 38 2.47 11.71 -2.58
C GLU A 38 2.53 10.49 -3.51
N ALA A 39 3.25 9.43 -3.13
CA ALA A 39 3.34 8.19 -3.89
C ALA A 39 1.95 7.54 -4.07
N VAL A 40 1.05 7.73 -3.10
CA VAL A 40 -0.34 7.24 -3.15
C VAL A 40 -1.13 7.94 -4.26
N ALA A 41 -1.01 9.25 -4.39
CA ALA A 41 -1.70 10.01 -5.43
C ALA A 41 -1.20 9.63 -6.84
N VAL A 42 0.11 9.39 -6.97
CA VAL A 42 0.72 8.90 -8.22
C VAL A 42 0.22 7.49 -8.54
N ALA A 43 0.15 6.59 -7.55
CA ALA A 43 -0.34 5.23 -7.75
C ALA A 43 -1.83 5.17 -8.13
N VAL A 44 -2.68 6.01 -7.53
CA VAL A 44 -4.09 6.16 -7.92
C VAL A 44 -4.20 6.64 -9.37
N SER A 45 -3.42 7.66 -9.73
CA SER A 45 -3.38 8.20 -11.10
C SER A 45 -2.93 7.15 -12.11
N LEU A 46 -1.92 6.36 -11.75
CA LEU A 46 -1.41 5.25 -12.57
C LEU A 46 -2.46 4.18 -12.80
N CYS A 47 -3.17 3.74 -11.75
CA CYS A 47 -4.25 2.77 -11.87
C CYS A 47 -5.37 3.28 -12.79
N SER A 48 -5.77 4.54 -12.62
CA SER A 48 -6.79 5.20 -13.43
C SER A 48 -6.39 5.30 -14.91
N ALA A 49 -5.18 5.78 -15.19
CA ALA A 49 -4.67 5.95 -16.56
C ALA A 49 -4.60 4.61 -17.33
N HIS A 50 -4.29 3.52 -16.64
CA HIS A 50 -4.19 2.18 -17.21
C HIS A 50 -5.49 1.35 -17.11
N LYS A 51 -6.57 1.93 -16.58
CA LYS A 51 -7.86 1.24 -16.35
C LYS A 51 -7.72 -0.05 -15.53
N GLN A 52 -6.76 -0.09 -14.61
CA GLN A 52 -6.53 -1.21 -13.71
C GLN A 52 -7.20 -0.94 -12.37
N PRO A 53 -7.81 -1.95 -11.72
CA PRO A 53 -8.29 -1.79 -10.36
C PRO A 53 -7.12 -1.48 -9.41
N PRO A 54 -7.29 -0.56 -8.45
CA PRO A 54 -6.25 -0.30 -7.47
C PRO A 54 -5.92 -1.57 -6.67
N PRO A 55 -4.63 -1.90 -6.47
CA PRO A 55 -4.25 -2.98 -5.59
C PRO A 55 -4.61 -2.64 -4.14
N TYR A 56 -4.57 -3.66 -3.29
CA TYR A 56 -4.98 -3.55 -1.90
C TYR A 56 -4.24 -2.43 -1.14
N TRP A 57 -2.92 -2.33 -1.33
CA TRP A 57 -2.10 -1.32 -0.66
C TRP A 57 -2.53 0.11 -1.02
N VAL A 58 -2.89 0.38 -2.28
CA VAL A 58 -3.34 1.73 -2.71
C VAL A 58 -4.65 2.08 -2.01
N THR A 59 -5.57 1.13 -1.92
CA THR A 59 -6.86 1.36 -1.26
C THR A 59 -6.68 1.60 0.25
N LEU A 60 -5.80 0.83 0.89
CA LEU A 60 -5.42 1.03 2.27
C LEU A 60 -4.75 2.40 2.48
N ALA A 61 -3.79 2.75 1.62
CA ALA A 61 -3.05 4.00 1.70
C ALA A 61 -3.96 5.23 1.55
N VAL A 62 -4.90 5.19 0.60
CA VAL A 62 -5.93 6.23 0.47
C VAL A 62 -6.78 6.31 1.74
N ALA A 63 -7.26 5.17 2.27
CA ALA A 63 -8.02 5.16 3.52
C ALA A 63 -7.24 5.79 4.68
N CYS A 64 -5.94 5.47 4.80
CA CYS A 64 -5.05 6.06 5.80
C CYS A 64 -4.91 7.58 5.66
N LEU A 65 -4.84 8.10 4.44
CA LEU A 65 -4.67 9.53 4.19
C LEU A 65 -5.96 10.34 4.40
N VAL A 66 -7.13 9.79 4.05
CA VAL A 66 -8.39 10.54 4.04
C VAL A 66 -9.19 10.45 5.33
N SER A 67 -8.95 9.44 6.17
CA SER A 67 -9.68 9.30 7.43
C SER A 67 -8.86 9.81 8.62
N PRO A 68 -9.38 10.80 9.37
CA PRO A 68 -8.75 11.31 10.59
C PRO A 68 -8.52 10.22 11.64
N ARG A 69 -9.25 9.10 11.56
CA ARG A 69 -9.09 7.95 12.45
C ARG A 69 -7.80 7.19 12.20
N TYR A 70 -7.18 7.34 11.03
CA TYR A 70 -5.96 6.64 10.62
C TYR A 70 -4.74 7.56 10.56
N GLN A 71 -4.73 8.65 11.32
CA GLN A 71 -3.54 9.47 11.58
C GLN A 71 -2.49 8.73 12.42
N HIS A 72 -2.37 7.42 12.27
CA HIS A 72 -1.25 6.68 12.84
C HIS A 72 0.02 7.04 12.11
N ASP A 73 1.11 7.02 12.87
CA ASP A 73 2.45 6.99 12.30
C ASP A 73 2.55 5.83 11.29
N MET A 74 3.14 6.09 10.13
CA MET A 74 3.35 5.10 9.05
C MET A 74 4.01 3.83 9.58
N VAL A 75 4.80 3.95 10.64
CA VAL A 75 5.40 2.83 11.38
C VAL A 75 4.36 1.79 11.83
N HIS A 76 3.19 2.22 12.34
CA HIS A 76 2.15 1.28 12.80
C HIS A 76 1.44 0.59 11.64
N ILE A 77 1.19 1.31 10.55
CA ILE A 77 0.59 0.76 9.32
C ILE A 77 1.52 -0.27 8.69
N ARG A 78 2.82 0.04 8.59
CA ARG A 78 3.85 -0.88 8.07
C ARG A 78 3.93 -2.16 8.90
N ARG A 79 3.98 -2.04 10.23
CA ARG A 79 3.94 -3.20 11.15
C ARG A 79 2.69 -4.05 10.93
N TRP A 80 1.53 -3.41 10.82
CA TRP A 80 0.27 -4.11 10.60
C TRP A 80 0.25 -4.82 9.24
N HIS A 81 0.73 -4.16 8.19
CA HIS A 81 0.75 -4.70 6.83
C HIS A 81 1.67 -5.91 6.73
N LEU A 82 2.89 -5.80 7.28
CA LEU A 82 3.86 -6.89 7.30
C LEU A 82 3.30 -8.14 7.99
N VAL A 83 2.63 -8.00 9.14
CA VAL A 83 1.98 -9.15 9.81
C VAL A 83 0.97 -9.83 8.88
N ARG A 84 0.22 -9.09 8.05
CA ARG A 84 -0.72 -9.69 7.10
C ARG A 84 -0.02 -10.41 5.95
N ILE A 85 1.07 -9.87 5.42
CA ILE A 85 1.89 -10.54 4.40
C ILE A 85 2.38 -11.88 4.94
N LEU A 86 2.99 -11.88 6.13
CA LEU A 86 3.53 -13.08 6.77
C LEU A 86 2.44 -14.12 7.07
N ARG A 87 1.22 -13.68 7.44
CA ARG A 87 0.07 -14.58 7.56
C ARG A 87 -0.31 -15.21 6.22
N GLY A 88 -0.21 -14.47 5.12
CA GLY A 88 -0.40 -14.97 3.76
C GLY A 88 0.69 -15.97 3.33
N GLU A 89 1.91 -15.79 3.81
CA GLU A 89 3.03 -16.75 3.62
C GLU A 89 2.87 -18.04 4.46
N GLY A 90 1.85 -18.11 5.34
CA GLY A 90 1.54 -19.30 6.14
C GLY A 90 2.14 -19.31 7.54
N ILE A 91 2.79 -18.22 7.98
CA ILE A 91 3.40 -18.15 9.32
C ILE A 91 2.31 -18.15 10.40
N PRO A 92 2.38 -19.05 11.41
CA PRO A 92 1.35 -19.16 12.43
C PRO A 92 1.30 -17.92 13.33
N TRP A 93 0.14 -17.65 13.92
CA TRP A 93 -0.06 -16.53 14.84
C TRP A 93 0.86 -16.54 16.06
N SER A 94 1.32 -17.72 16.49
CA SER A 94 2.28 -17.87 17.58
C SER A 94 3.60 -17.18 17.28
N ASP A 95 4.00 -17.12 16.00
CA ASP A 95 5.36 -16.76 15.59
C ASP A 95 5.39 -15.47 14.75
N VAL A 96 4.25 -15.05 14.19
CA VAL A 96 4.18 -13.99 13.18
C VAL A 96 4.70 -12.64 13.68
N TYR A 97 4.53 -12.32 14.96
CA TYR A 97 5.01 -11.06 15.51
C TYR A 97 6.53 -11.07 15.74
N ASP A 98 7.09 -12.23 16.08
CA ASP A 98 8.53 -12.41 16.23
C ASP A 98 9.22 -12.36 14.88
N GLU A 99 8.63 -12.99 13.86
CA GLU A 99 9.10 -12.89 12.48
C GLU A 99 9.01 -11.46 11.94
N ALA A 100 7.88 -10.78 12.14
CA ALA A 100 7.71 -9.38 11.72
C ALA A 100 8.73 -8.46 12.39
N SER A 101 8.95 -8.62 13.70
CA SER A 101 9.96 -7.89 14.45
C SER A 101 11.36 -8.11 13.87
N ARG A 102 11.71 -9.34 13.52
CA ARG A 102 13.00 -9.69 12.90
C ARG A 102 13.17 -9.05 11.52
N ARG A 103 12.16 -9.14 10.64
CA ARG A 103 12.22 -8.53 9.30
C ARG A 103 12.35 -7.01 9.37
N LEU A 104 11.60 -6.35 10.26
CA LEU A 104 11.70 -4.90 10.48
C LEU A 104 13.06 -4.48 11.06
N ALA A 105 13.71 -5.33 11.86
CA ALA A 105 15.06 -5.05 12.37
C ALA A 105 16.10 -5.00 11.25
N HIS A 106 15.95 -5.80 10.20
CA HIS A 106 16.82 -5.73 9.01
C HIS A 106 16.59 -4.46 8.17
N GLU A 107 15.44 -3.82 8.32
CA GLU A 107 15.03 -2.60 7.59
C GLU A 107 15.31 -1.31 8.38
N GLY A 108 16.08 -1.39 9.49
CA GLY A 108 16.42 -0.24 10.32
C GLY A 108 15.30 0.22 11.28
N ALA A 109 14.19 -0.52 11.35
CA ALA A 109 13.04 -0.23 12.21
C ALA A 109 12.89 -1.29 13.33
N ALA A 110 14.01 -1.62 13.98
CA ALA A 110 14.05 -2.61 15.05
C ALA A 110 13.03 -2.28 16.16
N CYS A 111 12.11 -3.20 16.41
CA CYS A 111 11.11 -3.05 17.46
C CYS A 111 10.78 -4.42 18.07
N ALA A 112 10.43 -4.44 19.35
CA ALA A 112 10.09 -5.69 20.02
C ALA A 112 8.82 -6.31 19.40
N PRO A 113 8.71 -7.66 19.37
CA PRO A 113 7.51 -8.36 18.89
C PRO A 113 6.21 -7.86 19.53
N ARG A 114 6.28 -7.52 20.82
CA ARG A 114 5.17 -6.91 21.56
C ARG A 114 4.68 -5.60 20.92
N SER A 115 5.59 -4.72 20.52
CA SER A 115 5.24 -3.45 19.87
C SER A 115 4.63 -3.66 18.48
N VAL A 116 5.07 -4.70 17.75
CA VAL A 116 4.45 -5.10 16.48
C VAL A 116 3.02 -5.56 16.73
N ARG A 117 2.80 -6.41 17.73
CA ARG A 117 1.47 -6.89 18.11
C ARG A 117 0.53 -5.75 18.51
N GLU A 118 0.99 -4.84 19.36
CA GLU A 118 0.20 -3.67 19.79
C GLU A 118 -0.17 -2.77 18.59
N SER A 119 0.76 -2.57 17.66
CA SER A 119 0.52 -1.84 16.41
C SER A 119 -0.53 -2.55 15.55
N TYR A 120 -0.38 -3.86 15.39
CA TYR A 120 -1.30 -4.68 14.60
C TYR A 120 -2.72 -4.65 15.17
N GLU A 121 -2.88 -4.91 16.47
CA GLU A 121 -4.19 -4.90 17.13
C GLU A 121 -4.85 -3.52 17.10
N SER A 122 -4.06 -2.45 17.28
CA SER A 122 -4.54 -1.06 17.22
C SER A 122 -5.09 -0.73 15.83
N VAL A 123 -4.31 -0.99 14.78
CA VAL A 123 -4.71 -0.73 13.40
C VAL A 123 -5.89 -1.61 13.00
N GLN A 124 -5.91 -2.88 13.40
CA GLN A 124 -7.02 -3.80 13.10
C GLN A 124 -8.33 -3.37 13.75
N LYS A 125 -8.33 -2.92 15.01
CA LYS A 125 -9.56 -2.42 15.68
C LYS A 125 -10.16 -1.22 14.95
N GLN A 126 -9.31 -0.36 14.42
CA GLN A 126 -9.74 0.84 13.72
C GLN A 126 -10.21 0.58 12.29
N LEU A 127 -9.54 -0.33 11.56
CA LEU A 127 -9.96 -0.79 10.24
C LEU A 127 -11.20 -1.71 10.30
N GLY A 128 -11.35 -2.45 11.40
CA GLY A 128 -12.35 -3.49 11.61
C GLY A 128 -13.64 -3.05 12.31
N SER A 129 -14.00 -1.76 12.30
CA SER A 129 -15.32 -1.31 12.77
C SER A 129 -16.15 -0.73 11.63
N PRO A 130 -16.77 -1.55 10.77
CA PRO A 130 -18.04 -1.17 10.17
C PRO A 130 -19.07 -1.06 11.30
N LYS A 131 -19.70 0.12 11.44
CA LYS A 131 -21.03 0.19 12.05
C LYS A 131 -22.05 -0.23 11.01
#